data_AF-A0A2N2IIB9-F1
#
_entry.id   AF-A0A2N2IIB9-F1
#
_cell.length_a   1.000
_cell.length_b   1.000
_cell.length_c   1.000
_cell.angle_alpha   90.00
_cell.angle_beta   90.00
_cell.angle_gamma   90.00
#
_symmetry.space_group_name_H-M   'P 1'
#
loop_
_entity.id
_entity.type
_entity.pdbx_description
1 polymer ?
#
loop_
_entity_poly.entity_id
_entity_poly.type
_entity_poly.pdbx_seq_one_letter_code
_entity_poly.pdbx_strand_id
1 'polypeptide(L)'
;MASSSTDSNANIKRSTGGPSSPRVRIDELAILVRRITPDGVRYELKPSRHMTAAENPVLPIFDGWMQGGEVVVRASGLCDGPFEVCLDVDGNRASQMVPATTGQSSSAYLHFSFEVVVPLRSLAPFIGASVRLGVVLSPGDRVLRLVRTTLFPLRAVGPHLVNLDLAEATEALLFDAPERHLFDLQNPEEGIWVGSGAWRLRMFAEWDRDDEEAYKLETRPSRLLHRWQRTNDASDVLWEDTTRRAGGRRTYTEFVFDSSHEDIGTIPPEGRDVPLDVIVEHELTFGDSKCVMTWHAPMPLRLRDPMPLLKRFKRLSAVGIDFGTTSTVAAFHHKGFRSLLRLGGKTNDDSWENPTYLLVEDHQRLWDEMSRATGGRRFPNLMRVVLASHAAHEKMPESPNAVVGELKSLPERVVILDQSPQLRDRQQQADFLLDEPRVRVLIRTYAYLLGRAINRPGQDVYLHYWLTHPAKFDKRTRALLEEEIRAGILLSIPEGIGAEEVTVSMRASEPEAFAAEILAVKN
;
A
#
# COMPACT_ATOMS: atom_id res chain seq x y z
N MET A 1 87.36 -24.73 23.10
CA MET A 1 85.91 -25.07 23.11
C MET A 1 85.13 -23.78 22.93
N ALA A 2 84.05 -23.66 22.17
CA ALA A 2 83.59 -24.27 20.92
C ALA A 2 82.18 -23.68 20.73
N SER A 3 81.92 -23.12 19.56
CA SER A 3 80.62 -22.59 19.12
C SER A 3 80.43 -22.99 17.66
N SER A 4 79.25 -23.49 17.28
CA SER A 4 78.57 -23.13 16.03
C SER A 4 77.27 -23.93 15.83
N SER A 5 76.29 -23.19 15.29
CA SER A 5 75.04 -23.55 14.62
C SER A 5 74.99 -24.84 13.80
N THR A 6 73.80 -25.43 13.68
CA THR A 6 73.42 -26.32 12.56
C THR A 6 72.03 -26.01 12.01
N ASP A 7 71.92 -26.30 10.73
CA ASP A 7 71.08 -25.72 9.69
C ASP A 7 69.61 -26.17 9.59
N SER A 8 68.87 -25.24 8.99
CA SER A 8 67.70 -25.37 8.12
C SER A 8 67.95 -26.20 6.84
N ASN A 9 67.03 -27.14 6.52
CA ASN A 9 66.46 -27.42 5.18
C ASN A 9 66.05 -28.90 5.02
N ALA A 10 64.76 -29.19 5.20
CA ALA A 10 64.13 -30.39 4.62
C ALA A 10 63.06 -29.92 3.62
N ASN A 11 63.49 -29.92 2.37
CA ASN A 11 62.82 -29.39 1.19
C ASN A 11 61.76 -30.41 0.71
N ILE A 12 60.49 -30.26 1.11
CA ILE A 12 59.38 -30.95 0.43
C ILE A 12 58.95 -30.05 -0.74
N LYS A 13 59.43 -30.44 -1.93
CA LYS A 13 58.97 -29.92 -3.23
C LYS A 13 57.44 -30.05 -3.31
N ARG A 14 56.70 -28.97 -3.05
CA ARG A 14 55.38 -28.77 -3.66
C ARG A 14 55.64 -28.54 -5.14
N SER A 15 55.15 -29.47 -5.95
CA SER A 15 55.12 -29.33 -7.41
C SER A 15 54.57 -27.96 -7.78
N THR A 16 55.32 -27.25 -8.62
CA THR A 16 54.83 -26.19 -9.48
C THR A 16 53.67 -26.72 -10.32
N GLY A 17 52.44 -26.54 -9.85
CA GLY A 17 51.21 -26.88 -10.56
C GLY A 17 50.38 -25.61 -10.71
N GLY A 18 49.70 -25.45 -11.83
CA GLY A 18 48.89 -24.27 -12.17
C GLY A 18 47.90 -23.85 -11.08
N PRO A 19 47.25 -22.69 -11.23
CA PRO A 19 46.46 -22.11 -10.15
C PRO A 19 45.37 -23.10 -9.71
N SER A 20 45.44 -23.52 -8.44
CA SER A 20 44.58 -24.56 -7.90
C SER A 20 43.14 -24.08 -7.80
N SER A 21 42.19 -24.89 -8.25
CA SER A 21 40.77 -24.52 -8.20
C SER A 21 40.29 -24.38 -6.76
N PRO A 22 39.53 -23.31 -6.44
CA PRO A 22 39.00 -23.07 -5.09
C PRO A 22 38.19 -24.26 -4.60
N ARG A 23 38.27 -24.61 -3.31
CA ARG A 23 37.35 -25.55 -2.68
C ARG A 23 36.11 -24.79 -2.26
N VAL A 24 34.95 -25.28 -2.70
CA VAL A 24 33.66 -24.61 -2.51
C VAL A 24 32.68 -25.63 -1.92
N ARG A 25 31.95 -25.22 -0.89
CA ARG A 25 30.79 -25.91 -0.33
C ARG A 25 29.56 -25.03 -0.57
N ILE A 26 28.57 -25.55 -1.28
CA ILE A 26 27.31 -24.85 -1.52
C ILE A 26 26.36 -25.20 -0.38
N ASP A 27 25.85 -24.17 0.27
CA ASP A 27 24.88 -24.29 1.36
C ASP A 27 23.46 -23.96 0.85
N GLU A 28 23.33 -22.98 -0.04
CA GLU A 28 22.06 -22.63 -0.67
C GLU A 28 22.20 -22.57 -2.20
N LEU A 29 21.19 -23.08 -2.89
CA LEU A 29 21.09 -23.07 -4.35
C LEU A 29 19.67 -22.66 -4.77
N ALA A 30 19.56 -21.73 -5.71
CA ALA A 30 18.31 -21.37 -6.34
C ALA A 30 18.49 -21.30 -7.87
N ILE A 31 17.53 -21.88 -8.59
CA ILE A 31 17.44 -21.80 -10.04
C ILE A 31 16.05 -21.33 -10.39
N LEU A 32 15.96 -20.34 -11.27
CA LEU A 32 14.71 -19.76 -11.69
C LEU A 32 14.77 -19.28 -13.14
N VAL A 33 13.60 -19.11 -13.73
CA VAL A 33 13.44 -18.38 -14.99
C VAL A 33 12.95 -16.98 -14.65
N ARG A 34 13.60 -15.95 -15.19
CA ARG A 34 13.26 -14.54 -14.94
C ARG A 34 12.89 -13.86 -16.25
N ARG A 35 11.91 -12.95 -16.20
CA ARG A 35 11.62 -11.99 -17.27
C ARG A 35 11.34 -10.63 -16.65
N ILE A 36 11.90 -9.57 -17.23
CA ILE A 36 11.62 -8.19 -16.84
C ILE A 36 10.92 -7.51 -18.01
N THR A 37 9.74 -6.95 -17.77
CA THR A 37 8.97 -6.24 -18.79
C THR A 37 9.39 -4.76 -18.85
N PRO A 38 9.13 -4.05 -19.98
CA PRO A 38 9.56 -2.65 -20.14
C PRO A 38 8.99 -1.67 -19.12
N ASP A 39 7.83 -1.98 -18.53
CA ASP A 39 7.18 -1.26 -17.43
C ASP A 39 7.81 -1.52 -16.06
N GLY A 40 8.85 -2.37 -15.99
CA GLY A 40 9.62 -2.65 -14.78
C GLY A 40 9.09 -3.80 -13.93
N VAL A 41 8.01 -4.47 -14.32
CA VAL A 41 7.53 -5.66 -13.61
C VAL A 41 8.49 -6.83 -13.85
N ARG A 42 8.97 -7.44 -12.77
CA ARG A 42 9.85 -8.62 -12.84
C ARG A 42 9.08 -9.86 -12.47
N TYR A 43 9.04 -10.83 -13.39
CA TYR A 43 8.48 -12.16 -13.18
C TYR A 43 9.60 -13.16 -12.91
N GLU A 44 9.41 -14.07 -11.97
CA GLU A 44 10.30 -15.18 -11.64
C GLU A 44 9.48 -16.48 -11.52
N LEU A 45 9.97 -17.55 -12.14
CA LEU A 45 9.41 -18.90 -12.04
C LEU A 45 10.44 -19.77 -11.34
N LYS A 46 10.14 -20.21 -10.12
CA LYS A 46 11.06 -20.97 -9.27
C LYS A 46 10.43 -22.30 -8.83
N PRO A 47 11.23 -23.33 -8.55
CA PRO A 47 10.72 -24.58 -8.00
C PRO A 47 9.90 -24.35 -6.73
N SER A 48 8.89 -25.19 -6.52
CA SER A 48 7.97 -25.06 -5.37
C SER A 48 8.58 -25.49 -4.03
N ARG A 49 9.78 -26.07 -4.04
CA ARG A 49 10.51 -26.53 -2.87
C ARG A 49 11.94 -26.00 -2.89
N HIS A 50 12.54 -25.90 -1.71
CA HIS A 50 13.97 -25.63 -1.60
C HIS A 50 14.76 -26.74 -2.28
N MET A 51 15.65 -26.35 -3.19
CA MET A 51 16.41 -27.30 -3.99
C MET A 51 17.45 -28.03 -3.14
N THR A 52 17.53 -29.34 -3.35
CA THR A 52 18.68 -30.15 -2.93
C THR A 52 19.32 -30.80 -4.14
N ALA A 53 20.58 -31.24 -4.02
CA ALA A 53 21.29 -31.92 -5.10
C ALA A 53 20.64 -33.25 -5.56
N ALA A 54 19.67 -33.77 -4.79
CA ALA A 54 18.95 -35.00 -5.11
C ALA A 54 17.70 -34.77 -5.98
N GLU A 55 17.25 -33.52 -6.12
CA GLU A 55 16.03 -33.19 -6.85
C GLU A 55 16.32 -32.82 -8.30
N ASN A 56 15.39 -33.17 -9.19
CA ASN A 56 15.43 -32.78 -10.60
C ASN A 56 14.29 -31.78 -10.88
N PRO A 57 14.49 -30.47 -10.64
CA PRO A 57 13.45 -29.49 -10.87
C PRO A 57 13.02 -29.45 -12.33
N VAL A 58 11.76 -29.11 -12.56
CA VAL A 58 11.19 -28.86 -13.88
C VAL A 58 10.83 -27.39 -13.93
N LEU A 59 11.43 -26.66 -14.88
CA LEU A 59 11.21 -25.23 -15.07
C LEU A 59 10.44 -25.00 -16.36
N PRO A 60 9.29 -24.30 -16.32
CA PRO A 60 8.52 -24.01 -17.52
C PRO A 60 9.23 -22.93 -18.35
N ILE A 61 9.37 -23.18 -19.64
CA ILE A 61 9.91 -22.25 -20.63
C ILE A 61 8.79 -21.90 -21.62
N PHE A 62 8.30 -20.67 -21.52
CA PHE A 62 7.25 -20.14 -22.41
C PHE A 62 7.85 -19.60 -23.70
N ASP A 63 7.21 -19.89 -24.84
CA ASP A 63 7.60 -19.33 -26.14
C ASP A 63 7.66 -17.79 -26.10
N GLY A 64 6.67 -17.15 -25.45
CA GLY A 64 6.64 -15.69 -25.30
C GLY A 64 7.74 -15.10 -24.40
N TRP A 65 8.47 -15.94 -23.65
CA TRP A 65 9.60 -15.51 -22.81
C TRP A 65 10.95 -15.75 -23.49
N MET A 66 11.00 -16.48 -24.60
CA MET A 66 12.25 -16.77 -25.33
C MET A 66 13.02 -15.50 -25.71
N GLN A 67 12.28 -14.43 -26.01
CA GLN A 67 12.83 -13.10 -26.21
C GLN A 67 12.74 -12.29 -24.90
N GLY A 68 13.90 -12.07 -24.26
CA GLY A 68 14.02 -11.23 -23.06
C GLY A 68 13.90 -11.96 -21.73
N GLY A 69 13.60 -13.26 -21.73
CA GLY A 69 13.71 -14.10 -20.53
C GLY A 69 15.10 -14.70 -20.36
N GLU A 70 15.41 -15.07 -19.12
CA GLU A 70 16.72 -15.52 -18.68
C GLU A 70 16.59 -16.69 -17.69
N VAL A 71 17.55 -17.62 -17.68
CA VAL A 71 17.76 -18.54 -16.56
C VAL A 71 18.76 -17.91 -15.61
N VAL A 72 18.42 -17.92 -14.33
CA VAL A 72 19.24 -17.38 -13.25
C VAL A 72 19.61 -18.51 -12.31
N VAL A 73 20.90 -18.64 -12.02
CA VAL A 73 21.43 -19.56 -11.00
C VAL A 73 22.11 -18.73 -9.91
N ARG A 74 21.62 -18.87 -8.69
CA ARG A 74 22.18 -18.26 -7.49
C ARG A 74 22.68 -19.34 -6.56
N ALA A 75 23.86 -19.15 -5.99
CA ALA A 75 24.32 -20.01 -4.91
C ALA A 75 25.13 -19.24 -3.88
N SER A 76 25.09 -19.72 -2.65
CA SER A 76 25.88 -19.20 -1.53
C SER A 76 26.47 -20.35 -0.70
N GLY A 77 27.51 -20.06 0.06
CA GLY A 77 28.14 -21.04 0.94
C GLY A 77 29.53 -20.62 1.41
N LEU A 78 30.44 -21.60 1.52
CA LEU A 78 31.82 -21.38 1.97
C LEU A 78 32.85 -21.71 0.88
N CYS A 79 33.92 -20.93 0.80
CA CYS A 79 35.07 -21.20 -0.06
C CYS A 79 36.41 -20.95 0.65
N ASP A 80 37.51 -21.48 0.11
CA ASP A 80 38.87 -21.28 0.63
C ASP A 80 39.66 -20.14 -0.04
N GLY A 81 39.02 -19.42 -0.98
CA GLY A 81 39.60 -18.28 -1.68
C GLY A 81 38.62 -17.60 -2.65
N PRO A 82 38.96 -16.41 -3.15
CA PRO A 82 38.16 -15.73 -4.18
C PRO A 82 38.20 -16.52 -5.48
N PHE A 83 37.10 -16.45 -6.24
CA PHE A 83 36.95 -17.16 -7.50
C PHE A 83 35.97 -16.47 -8.43
N GLU A 84 36.04 -16.83 -9.69
CA GLU A 84 35.03 -16.47 -10.68
C GLU A 84 34.29 -17.73 -11.15
N VAL A 85 33.08 -17.52 -11.65
CA VAL A 85 32.12 -18.57 -11.97
C VAL A 85 31.41 -18.26 -13.27
N CYS A 86 31.30 -19.26 -14.16
CA CYS A 86 30.38 -19.22 -15.29
C CYS A 86 29.48 -20.46 -15.29
N LEU A 87 28.30 -20.36 -15.90
CA LEU A 87 27.36 -21.47 -15.99
C LEU A 87 27.86 -22.50 -17.00
N ASP A 88 27.85 -23.76 -16.60
CA ASP A 88 28.04 -24.94 -17.46
C ASP A 88 26.69 -25.61 -17.71
N VAL A 89 26.33 -25.80 -18.98
CA VAL A 89 25.12 -26.52 -19.39
C VAL A 89 25.54 -27.70 -20.25
N ASP A 90 25.43 -28.90 -19.66
CA ASP A 90 25.88 -30.16 -20.23
C ASP A 90 27.32 -30.14 -20.80
N GLY A 91 28.24 -29.50 -20.07
CA GLY A 91 29.64 -29.40 -20.47
C GLY A 91 29.98 -28.22 -21.39
N ASN A 92 28.99 -27.35 -21.70
CA ASN A 92 29.20 -26.14 -22.48
C ASN A 92 29.14 -24.90 -21.58
N ARG A 93 30.15 -24.02 -21.68
CA ARG A 93 30.12 -22.70 -21.03
C ARG A 93 29.00 -21.87 -21.64
N ALA A 94 27.95 -21.60 -20.86
CA ALA A 94 26.74 -20.93 -21.29
C ALA A 94 26.68 -19.44 -20.89
N SER A 95 27.59 -18.98 -20.03
CA SER A 95 27.68 -17.57 -19.61
C SER A 95 29.12 -17.05 -19.67
N GLN A 96 29.26 -15.73 -19.54
CA GLN A 96 30.54 -15.11 -19.20
C GLN A 96 30.95 -15.45 -17.76
N MET A 97 32.24 -15.29 -17.48
CA MET A 97 32.80 -15.47 -16.14
C MET A 97 32.43 -14.27 -15.26
N VAL A 98 31.91 -14.53 -14.06
CA VAL A 98 31.48 -13.51 -13.10
C VAL A 98 32.20 -13.76 -11.77
N PRO A 99 32.79 -12.73 -11.14
CA PRO A 99 33.42 -12.89 -9.83
C PRO A 99 32.38 -13.23 -8.75
N ALA A 100 32.65 -14.24 -7.93
CA ALA A 100 31.84 -14.50 -6.74
C ALA A 100 32.11 -13.40 -5.69
N THR A 101 31.04 -12.86 -5.10
CA THR A 101 31.16 -11.95 -3.97
C THR A 101 31.63 -12.76 -2.76
N THR A 102 32.69 -12.32 -2.09
CA THR A 102 33.23 -12.98 -0.89
C THR A 102 33.22 -12.08 0.34
N GLY A 103 33.02 -12.68 1.50
CA GLY A 103 33.03 -12.01 2.81
C GLY A 103 33.71 -12.87 3.87
N GLN A 104 34.16 -12.24 4.96
CA GLN A 104 34.78 -12.99 6.07
C GLN A 104 33.75 -13.90 6.74
N SER A 105 34.16 -15.12 7.10
CA SER A 105 33.41 -16.02 7.99
C SER A 105 34.06 -16.09 9.37
N SER A 106 33.38 -16.72 10.33
CA SER A 106 33.93 -17.05 11.66
C SER A 106 35.00 -18.16 11.64
N SER A 107 35.31 -18.69 10.45
CA SER A 107 36.25 -19.80 10.24
C SER A 107 37.39 -19.40 9.30
N ALA A 108 38.32 -20.31 9.03
CA ALA A 108 39.38 -20.11 8.03
C ALA A 108 38.86 -20.02 6.58
N TYR A 109 37.56 -20.21 6.35
CA TYR A 109 36.90 -20.09 5.05
C TYR A 109 36.27 -18.71 4.86
N LEU A 110 35.97 -18.35 3.61
CA LEU A 110 35.19 -17.15 3.25
C LEU A 110 33.74 -17.54 2.98
N HIS A 111 32.78 -16.69 3.34
CA HIS A 111 31.45 -16.77 2.77
C HIS A 111 31.49 -16.33 1.31
N PHE A 112 30.74 -16.99 0.44
CA PHE A 112 30.54 -16.51 -0.92
C PHE A 112 29.07 -16.46 -1.32
N SER A 113 28.77 -15.64 -2.31
CA SER A 113 27.54 -15.68 -3.09
C SER A 113 27.83 -15.32 -4.55
N PHE A 114 27.11 -15.93 -5.49
CA PHE A 114 27.13 -15.53 -6.89
C PHE A 114 25.73 -15.56 -7.52
N GLU A 115 25.54 -14.77 -8.57
CA GLU A 115 24.42 -14.87 -9.51
C GLU A 115 25.00 -15.00 -10.93
N VAL A 116 24.63 -16.06 -11.63
CA VAL A 116 24.94 -16.22 -13.06
C VAL A 116 23.65 -16.21 -13.85
N VAL A 117 23.66 -15.49 -14.97
CA VAL A 117 22.50 -15.25 -15.83
C VAL A 117 22.81 -15.74 -17.23
N VAL A 118 21.89 -16.49 -17.83
CA VAL A 118 21.96 -16.94 -19.22
C VAL A 118 20.67 -16.59 -19.96
N PRO A 119 20.72 -15.88 -21.10
CA PRO A 119 19.53 -15.62 -21.91
C PRO A 119 18.86 -16.92 -22.38
N LEU A 120 17.53 -17.01 -22.29
CA LEU A 120 16.79 -18.22 -22.68
C LEU A 120 17.05 -18.63 -24.13
N ARG A 121 17.19 -17.67 -25.05
CA ARG A 121 17.53 -17.92 -26.46
C ARG A 121 18.82 -18.73 -26.64
N SER A 122 19.81 -18.56 -25.75
CA SER A 122 21.08 -19.30 -25.80
C SER A 122 20.91 -20.74 -25.33
N LEU A 123 19.82 -21.04 -24.63
CA LEU A 123 19.47 -22.37 -24.15
C LEU A 123 18.51 -23.10 -25.09
N ALA A 124 18.13 -22.52 -26.23
CA ALA A 124 17.19 -23.13 -27.18
C ALA A 124 17.52 -24.59 -27.56
N PRO A 125 18.79 -25.00 -27.77
CA PRO A 125 19.12 -26.40 -28.08
C PRO A 125 18.82 -27.39 -26.95
N PHE A 126 18.64 -26.90 -25.72
CA PHE A 126 18.47 -27.69 -24.51
C PHE A 126 17.01 -27.73 -24.02
N ILE A 127 16.11 -26.95 -24.62
CA ILE A 127 14.69 -26.92 -24.29
C ILE A 127 14.03 -28.25 -24.70
N GLY A 128 13.20 -28.80 -23.81
CA GLY A 128 12.57 -30.11 -23.99
C GLY A 128 13.41 -31.29 -23.50
N ALA A 129 14.65 -31.05 -23.07
CA ALA A 129 15.54 -32.07 -22.55
C ALA A 129 15.81 -31.90 -21.04
N SER A 130 16.26 -32.98 -20.42
CA SER A 130 16.83 -32.95 -19.08
C SER A 130 18.33 -32.67 -19.16
N VAL A 131 18.75 -31.55 -18.59
CA VAL A 131 20.09 -30.99 -18.73
C VAL A 131 20.83 -30.96 -17.41
N ARG A 132 22.15 -31.11 -17.46
CA ARG A 132 23.00 -30.96 -16.27
C ARG A 132 23.48 -29.52 -16.17
N LEU A 133 23.15 -28.88 -15.05
CA LEU A 133 23.65 -27.56 -14.69
C LEU A 133 24.85 -27.72 -13.76
N GLY A 134 25.94 -27.07 -14.13
CA GLY A 134 27.14 -26.93 -13.34
C GLY A 134 27.64 -25.49 -13.36
N VAL A 135 28.73 -25.25 -12.64
CA VAL A 135 29.49 -24.02 -12.74
C VAL A 135 30.96 -24.33 -12.96
N VAL A 136 31.59 -23.61 -13.88
CA VAL A 136 33.05 -23.65 -14.05
C VAL A 136 33.66 -22.65 -13.08
N LEU A 137 34.58 -23.10 -12.24
CA LEU A 137 35.27 -22.27 -11.26
C LEU A 137 36.65 -21.86 -11.78
N SER A 138 36.93 -20.57 -11.75
CA SER A 138 38.23 -19.97 -12.07
C SER A 138 38.88 -19.39 -10.82
N PRO A 139 40.18 -19.58 -10.58
CA PRO A 139 41.13 -20.27 -11.46
C PRO A 139 41.00 -21.80 -11.43
N GLY A 140 41.61 -22.49 -12.40
CA GLY A 140 41.71 -23.95 -12.44
C GLY A 140 40.60 -24.68 -13.21
N ASP A 141 39.62 -23.96 -13.77
CA ASP A 141 38.58 -24.44 -14.69
C ASP A 141 37.85 -25.72 -14.23
N ARG A 142 37.70 -25.92 -12.92
CA ARG A 142 37.00 -27.10 -12.38
C ARG A 142 35.50 -26.92 -12.54
N VAL A 143 34.85 -27.91 -13.15
CA VAL A 143 33.38 -27.97 -13.21
C VAL A 143 32.82 -28.54 -11.90
N LEU A 144 32.07 -27.73 -11.17
CA LEU A 144 31.25 -28.16 -10.04
C LEU A 144 29.83 -28.41 -10.52
N ARG A 145 29.37 -29.66 -10.48
CA ARG A 145 27.98 -30.00 -10.83
C ARG A 145 27.04 -29.52 -9.73
N LEU A 146 25.97 -28.85 -10.13
CA LEU A 146 24.97 -28.30 -9.22
C LEU A 146 23.75 -29.21 -9.14
N VAL A 147 23.06 -29.40 -10.27
CA VAL A 147 21.79 -30.11 -10.32
C VAL A 147 21.50 -30.59 -11.75
N ARG A 148 20.57 -31.51 -11.89
CA ARG A 148 19.96 -31.84 -13.19
C ARG A 148 18.56 -31.22 -13.24
N THR A 149 18.22 -30.49 -14.30
CA THR A 149 16.92 -29.82 -14.43
C THR A 149 16.28 -30.17 -15.76
N THR A 150 14.96 -30.10 -15.85
CA THR A 150 14.24 -30.18 -17.14
C THR A 150 13.75 -28.79 -17.51
N LEU A 151 14.11 -28.33 -18.71
CA LEU A 151 13.58 -27.09 -19.29
C LEU A 151 12.34 -27.45 -20.11
N PHE A 152 11.15 -27.35 -19.50
CA PHE A 152 9.90 -27.85 -20.07
C PHE A 152 9.28 -26.83 -21.03
N PRO A 153 9.16 -27.12 -22.33
CA PRO A 153 8.61 -26.17 -23.30
C PRO A 153 7.10 -26.03 -23.14
N LEU A 154 6.63 -24.78 -23.20
CA LEU A 154 5.21 -24.44 -23.24
C LEU A 154 4.94 -23.52 -24.42
N ARG A 155 4.02 -23.96 -25.29
CA ARG A 155 3.50 -23.18 -26.42
C ARG A 155 2.47 -22.18 -25.92
N ALA A 156 2.96 -21.13 -25.29
CA ALA A 156 2.18 -20.09 -24.65
C ALA A 156 3.02 -18.80 -24.58
N VAL A 157 2.34 -17.66 -24.53
CA VAL A 157 2.97 -16.36 -24.24
C VAL A 157 3.55 -16.36 -22.83
N GLY A 158 2.87 -17.02 -21.90
CA GLY A 158 3.23 -17.15 -20.50
C GLY A 158 2.57 -16.10 -19.60
N PRO A 159 2.66 -16.27 -18.27
CA PRO A 159 1.96 -15.41 -17.33
C PRO A 159 2.46 -13.98 -17.44
N HIS A 160 1.53 -13.06 -17.66
CA HIS A 160 1.78 -11.63 -17.66
C HIS A 160 0.53 -10.86 -17.24
N LEU A 161 0.76 -9.69 -16.65
CA LEU A 161 -0.29 -8.78 -16.24
C LEU A 161 -0.70 -7.91 -17.44
N VAL A 162 -2.00 -7.82 -17.68
CA VAL A 162 -2.61 -6.88 -18.64
C VAL A 162 -2.72 -5.50 -18.01
N ASN A 163 -3.08 -5.46 -16.73
CA ASN A 163 -3.21 -4.24 -15.96
C ASN A 163 -2.78 -4.48 -14.52
N LEU A 164 -2.12 -3.48 -13.94
CA LEU A 164 -1.71 -3.45 -12.56
C LEU A 164 -2.08 -2.11 -11.96
N ASP A 165 -3.01 -2.13 -11.01
CA ASP A 165 -3.58 -0.91 -10.43
C ASP A 165 -3.62 -0.98 -8.91
N LEU A 166 -3.62 0.20 -8.30
CA LEU A 166 -3.68 0.41 -6.87
C LEU A 166 -4.63 1.57 -6.60
N ALA A 167 -5.74 1.29 -5.95
CA ALA A 167 -6.76 2.28 -5.63
C ALA A 167 -6.71 2.66 -4.14
N GLU A 168 -6.73 3.94 -3.84
CA GLU A 168 -6.92 4.49 -2.50
C GLU A 168 -8.43 4.55 -2.21
N ALA A 169 -8.86 3.86 -1.16
CA ALA A 169 -10.27 3.56 -0.88
C ALA A 169 -10.74 4.02 0.51
N THR A 170 -9.98 4.85 1.21
CA THR A 170 -10.29 5.33 2.57
C THR A 170 -11.58 6.12 2.57
N GLU A 171 -11.72 7.09 1.67
CA GLU A 171 -12.91 7.94 1.60
C GLU A 171 -14.12 7.16 1.07
N ALA A 172 -13.91 6.23 0.14
CA ALA A 172 -14.91 5.25 -0.28
C ALA A 172 -15.45 4.46 0.93
N LEU A 173 -14.56 4.02 1.83
CA LEU A 173 -14.93 3.29 3.04
C LEU A 173 -15.53 4.14 4.16
N LEU A 174 -15.53 5.47 4.05
CA LEU A 174 -16.06 6.38 5.07
C LEU A 174 -17.39 7.01 4.63
N PHE A 175 -17.53 7.34 3.35
CA PHE A 175 -18.70 8.06 2.83
C PHE A 175 -18.94 7.84 1.34
N ASP A 176 -18.55 6.68 0.79
CA ASP A 176 -18.78 6.28 -0.61
C ASP A 176 -18.27 7.30 -1.65
N ALA A 177 -17.14 7.96 -1.37
CA ALA A 177 -16.45 8.75 -2.38
C ALA A 177 -15.83 7.86 -3.47
N PRO A 178 -15.61 8.41 -4.69
CA PRO A 178 -14.85 7.70 -5.72
C PRO A 178 -13.43 7.35 -5.24
N GLU A 179 -12.98 6.14 -5.56
CA GLU A 179 -11.61 5.72 -5.31
C GLU A 179 -10.63 6.49 -6.21
N ARG A 180 -9.41 6.70 -5.72
CA ARG A 180 -8.33 7.35 -6.48
C ARG A 180 -7.33 6.30 -6.94
N HIS A 181 -7.11 6.20 -8.24
CA HIS A 181 -6.32 5.12 -8.84
C HIS A 181 -4.83 5.46 -8.89
N LEU A 182 -3.98 4.47 -9.20
CA LEU A 182 -2.52 4.59 -9.09
C LEU A 182 -1.98 5.78 -9.90
N PHE A 183 -2.56 6.04 -11.07
CA PHE A 183 -2.22 7.19 -11.90
C PHE A 183 -2.40 8.52 -11.16
N ASP A 184 -3.51 8.70 -10.44
CA ASP A 184 -3.80 9.90 -9.64
C ASP A 184 -2.91 9.95 -8.39
N LEU A 185 -2.61 8.80 -7.80
CA LEU A 185 -1.73 8.68 -6.64
C LEU A 185 -0.26 8.98 -6.95
N GLN A 186 0.13 8.97 -8.23
CA GLN A 186 1.44 9.38 -8.72
C GLN A 186 1.46 10.82 -9.23
N ASN A 187 0.30 11.46 -9.38
CA ASN A 187 0.21 12.84 -9.82
C ASN A 187 0.92 13.77 -8.81
N PRO A 188 1.84 14.64 -9.26
CA PRO A 188 2.52 15.60 -8.39
C PRO A 188 1.58 16.52 -7.62
N GLU A 189 0.37 16.78 -8.12
CA GLU A 189 -0.61 17.65 -7.48
C GLU A 189 -1.51 16.92 -6.48
N GLU A 190 -1.85 15.66 -6.72
CA GLU A 190 -2.78 14.92 -5.87
C GLU A 190 -2.05 14.11 -4.80
N GLY A 191 -1.57 12.89 -5.07
CA GLY A 191 -0.81 12.09 -4.09
C GLY A 191 -1.49 11.91 -2.72
N ILE A 192 -0.70 11.70 -1.67
CA ILE A 192 -1.12 11.56 -0.26
C ILE A 192 -0.34 12.55 0.60
N TRP A 193 -0.99 13.19 1.57
CA TRP A 193 -0.30 14.01 2.55
C TRP A 193 0.43 13.15 3.59
N VAL A 194 1.69 13.43 3.84
CA VAL A 194 2.42 12.84 4.96
C VAL A 194 1.79 13.31 6.29
N GLY A 195 1.78 12.45 7.31
CA GLY A 195 1.21 12.78 8.63
C GLY A 195 -0.31 12.76 8.68
N SER A 196 -0.99 12.05 7.78
CA SER A 196 -2.46 12.01 7.69
C SER A 196 -3.08 10.66 8.08
N GLY A 197 -2.34 9.86 8.82
CA GLY A 197 -2.82 8.60 9.40
C GLY A 197 -2.86 7.45 8.41
N ALA A 198 -3.77 6.52 8.70
CA ALA A 198 -3.95 5.29 7.94
C ALA A 198 -4.79 5.49 6.67
N TRP A 199 -4.32 4.92 5.56
CA TRP A 199 -4.94 4.92 4.24
C TRP A 199 -5.22 3.49 3.79
N ARG A 200 -6.42 3.20 3.29
CA ARG A 200 -6.73 1.90 2.67
C ARG A 200 -6.31 1.89 1.21
N LEU A 201 -5.53 0.88 0.83
CA LEU A 201 -5.16 0.65 -0.56
C LEU A 201 -5.71 -0.70 -1.03
N ARG A 202 -6.27 -0.75 -2.24
CA ARG A 202 -6.77 -1.94 -2.91
C ARG A 202 -5.93 -2.20 -4.15
N MET A 203 -5.26 -3.35 -4.19
CA MET A 203 -4.42 -3.70 -5.32
C MET A 203 -5.13 -4.70 -6.21
N PHE A 204 -5.10 -4.43 -7.53
CA PHE A 204 -5.68 -5.28 -8.55
C PHE A 204 -4.61 -5.62 -9.60
N ALA A 205 -4.42 -6.91 -9.87
CA ALA A 205 -3.56 -7.37 -10.96
C ALA A 205 -4.40 -8.23 -11.92
N GLU A 206 -4.70 -7.71 -13.10
CA GLU A 206 -5.43 -8.43 -14.13
C GLU A 206 -4.47 -9.25 -14.98
N TRP A 207 -4.77 -10.54 -15.13
CA TRP A 207 -3.94 -11.47 -15.88
C TRP A 207 -4.45 -11.64 -17.30
N ASP A 208 -3.54 -11.81 -18.24
CA ASP A 208 -3.90 -12.34 -19.55
C ASP A 208 -4.34 -13.81 -19.41
N ARG A 209 -5.35 -14.19 -20.19
CA ARG A 209 -6.00 -15.51 -20.15
C ARG A 209 -5.93 -16.23 -21.50
N ASP A 210 -5.15 -15.74 -22.45
CA ASP A 210 -5.05 -16.36 -23.77
C ASP A 210 -4.44 -17.78 -23.73
N ASP A 211 -3.72 -18.14 -22.66
CA ASP A 211 -2.97 -19.40 -22.54
C ASP A 211 -3.55 -20.42 -21.52
N GLU A 212 -4.84 -20.33 -21.16
CA GLU A 212 -5.42 -21.19 -20.09
C GLU A 212 -5.35 -22.70 -20.36
N GLU A 213 -5.18 -23.11 -21.62
CA GLU A 213 -5.01 -24.51 -22.00
C GLU A 213 -3.57 -25.02 -21.78
N ALA A 214 -2.57 -24.12 -21.71
CA ALA A 214 -1.16 -24.50 -21.62
C ALA A 214 -0.67 -24.63 -20.16
N TYR A 215 -1.19 -23.81 -19.26
CA TYR A 215 -0.87 -23.81 -17.84
C TYR A 215 -2.04 -23.25 -17.02
N LYS A 216 -2.07 -23.57 -15.72
CA LYS A 216 -3.04 -23.02 -14.78
C LYS A 216 -2.32 -22.23 -13.69
N LEU A 217 -2.69 -20.96 -13.56
CA LEU A 217 -2.23 -20.03 -12.53
C LEU A 217 -3.30 -19.85 -11.46
N GLU A 218 -2.96 -20.10 -10.19
CA GLU A 218 -3.81 -19.73 -9.05
C GLU A 218 -3.65 -18.24 -8.76
N THR A 219 -4.61 -17.45 -9.23
CA THR A 219 -4.55 -15.98 -9.15
C THR A 219 -4.85 -15.45 -7.76
N ARG A 220 -5.38 -16.26 -6.82
CA ARG A 220 -5.38 -15.89 -5.41
C ARG A 220 -3.93 -15.95 -4.90
N PRO A 221 -3.37 -14.86 -4.32
CA PRO A 221 -2.02 -14.88 -3.79
C PRO A 221 -1.82 -15.94 -2.72
N SER A 222 -0.81 -16.78 -2.92
CA SER A 222 -0.34 -17.72 -1.89
C SER A 222 0.47 -16.99 -0.82
N ARG A 223 1.30 -16.04 -1.24
CA ARG A 223 2.10 -15.19 -0.38
C ARG A 223 2.22 -13.80 -0.99
N LEU A 224 2.33 -12.81 -0.11
CA LEU A 224 2.60 -11.43 -0.47
C LEU A 224 3.66 -10.89 0.49
N LEU A 225 4.63 -10.16 -0.06
CA LEU A 225 5.65 -9.42 0.67
C LEU A 225 5.72 -7.99 0.14
N HIS A 226 6.27 -7.09 0.94
CA HIS A 226 6.51 -5.70 0.56
C HIS A 226 7.72 -5.13 1.31
N ARG A 227 8.24 -3.97 0.84
CA ARG A 227 9.43 -3.32 1.42
C ARG A 227 9.33 -3.09 2.93
N TRP A 228 8.15 -2.76 3.41
CA TRP A 228 7.91 -2.30 4.77
C TRP A 228 7.61 -3.41 5.79
N GLN A 229 7.67 -4.67 5.38
CA GLN A 229 7.23 -5.78 6.22
C GLN A 229 8.25 -6.06 7.33
N ARG A 230 7.83 -5.94 8.60
CA ARG A 230 8.61 -6.36 9.77
C ARG A 230 7.79 -7.29 10.65
N THR A 231 6.67 -6.80 11.18
CA THR A 231 5.75 -7.59 12.04
C THR A 231 4.50 -8.03 11.29
N ASN A 232 4.19 -7.39 10.16
CA ASN A 232 2.96 -7.57 9.38
C ASN A 232 1.69 -7.22 10.16
N ASP A 233 1.73 -6.11 10.89
CA ASP A 233 0.59 -5.53 11.62
C ASP A 233 0.59 -3.99 11.53
N ALA A 234 -0.32 -3.35 12.28
CA ALA A 234 -0.48 -1.90 12.27
C ALA A 234 0.74 -1.09 12.79
N SER A 235 1.80 -1.76 13.24
CA SER A 235 3.07 -1.13 13.60
C SER A 235 4.03 -0.99 12.42
N ASP A 236 3.75 -1.62 11.27
CA ASP A 236 4.50 -1.41 10.02
C ASP A 236 3.95 -0.20 9.23
N VAL A 237 4.80 0.44 8.41
CA VAL A 237 4.40 1.52 7.48
C VAL A 237 3.28 1.07 6.53
N LEU A 238 3.36 -0.19 6.08
CA LEU A 238 2.38 -0.84 5.23
C LEU A 238 2.14 -2.22 5.82
N TRP A 239 0.90 -2.66 5.90
CA TRP A 239 0.59 -4.06 6.23
C TRP A 239 -0.61 -4.56 5.43
N GLU A 240 -0.65 -5.86 5.21
CA GLU A 240 -1.68 -6.53 4.42
C GLU A 240 -2.85 -7.02 5.30
N ASP A 241 -4.07 -6.84 4.82
CA ASP A 241 -5.24 -7.58 5.32
C ASP A 241 -5.36 -8.94 4.61
N THR A 242 -4.68 -9.94 5.15
CA THR A 242 -4.59 -11.29 4.56
C THR A 242 -5.95 -11.97 4.34
N THR A 243 -6.98 -11.56 5.08
CA THR A 243 -8.34 -12.11 4.94
C THR A 243 -9.03 -11.67 3.64
N ARG A 244 -8.53 -10.59 3.03
CA ARG A 244 -9.10 -9.97 1.82
C ARG A 244 -8.49 -10.44 0.52
N ARG A 245 -7.49 -11.33 0.54
CA ARG A 245 -6.96 -11.93 -0.68
C ARG A 245 -8.09 -12.57 -1.49
N ALA A 246 -8.10 -12.36 -2.79
CA ALA A 246 -9.02 -13.04 -3.70
C ALA A 246 -8.34 -13.30 -5.06
N GLY A 247 -8.86 -14.30 -5.76
CA GLY A 247 -8.46 -14.70 -7.10
C GLY A 247 -9.67 -14.81 -8.03
N GLY A 248 -9.46 -15.39 -9.20
CA GLY A 248 -10.40 -15.41 -10.33
C GLY A 248 -9.76 -14.76 -11.56
N ARG A 249 -10.46 -13.83 -12.20
CA ARG A 249 -9.91 -13.06 -13.34
C ARG A 249 -8.73 -12.15 -12.95
N ARG A 250 -8.67 -11.73 -11.69
CA ARG A 250 -7.66 -10.81 -11.16
C ARG A 250 -7.14 -11.29 -9.82
N THR A 251 -5.88 -10.99 -9.54
CA THR A 251 -5.34 -10.96 -8.20
C THR A 251 -5.91 -9.76 -7.46
N TYR A 252 -6.39 -9.96 -6.24
CA TYR A 252 -6.86 -8.88 -5.36
C TYR A 252 -6.29 -9.03 -3.95
N THR A 253 -5.87 -7.91 -3.37
CA THR A 253 -5.52 -7.80 -1.95
C THR A 253 -5.71 -6.37 -1.46
N GLU A 254 -5.69 -6.19 -0.15
CA GLU A 254 -5.85 -4.88 0.50
C GLU A 254 -4.72 -4.63 1.48
N PHE A 255 -4.24 -3.39 1.49
CA PHE A 255 -3.24 -2.89 2.42
C PHE A 255 -3.80 -1.76 3.26
N VAL A 256 -3.18 -1.53 4.41
CA VAL A 256 -3.25 -0.25 5.10
C VAL A 256 -1.87 0.36 5.11
N PHE A 257 -1.79 1.63 4.72
CA PHE A 257 -0.58 2.43 4.66
C PHE A 257 -0.68 3.58 5.66
N ASP A 258 0.22 3.67 6.65
CA ASP A 258 0.26 4.80 7.58
C ASP A 258 1.22 5.88 7.06
N SER A 259 0.65 6.96 6.52
CA SER A 259 1.44 8.07 5.97
C SER A 259 2.13 8.92 7.04
N SER A 260 1.88 8.64 8.32
CA SER A 260 2.46 9.32 9.49
C SER A 260 3.64 8.54 10.09
N HIS A 261 3.92 7.35 9.58
CA HIS A 261 4.91 6.46 10.17
C HIS A 261 6.33 7.02 10.03
N GLU A 262 7.11 6.99 11.12
CA GLU A 262 8.44 7.61 11.20
C GLU A 262 9.46 7.03 10.19
N ASP A 263 9.40 5.72 9.93
CA ASP A 263 10.25 5.03 8.95
C ASP A 263 10.08 5.54 7.51
N ILE A 264 9.00 6.27 7.18
CA ILE A 264 8.90 6.97 5.90
C ILE A 264 10.03 8.00 5.79
N GLY A 265 10.36 8.69 6.88
CA GLY A 265 11.33 9.79 6.90
C GLY A 265 10.81 11.06 6.23
N THR A 266 11.69 12.06 6.12
CA THR A 266 11.30 13.41 5.68
C THR A 266 10.88 13.45 4.20
N ILE A 267 9.78 14.16 3.94
CA ILE A 267 9.28 14.44 2.59
C ILE A 267 9.67 15.88 2.20
N PRO A 268 10.37 16.09 1.08
CA PRO A 268 10.75 17.42 0.63
C PRO A 268 9.53 18.20 0.09
N PRO A 269 9.61 19.54 -0.04
CA PRO A 269 8.49 20.38 -0.48
C PRO A 269 7.87 20.00 -1.82
N GLU A 270 8.67 19.52 -2.76
CA GLU A 270 8.24 19.02 -4.07
C GLU A 270 7.45 17.70 -3.98
N GLY A 271 7.51 17.00 -2.85
CA GLY A 271 7.00 15.64 -2.66
C GLY A 271 8.00 14.57 -3.08
N ARG A 272 7.76 13.33 -2.66
CA ARG A 272 8.63 12.18 -2.92
C ARG A 272 7.82 10.93 -3.18
N ASP A 273 8.29 10.13 -4.12
CA ASP A 273 7.72 8.82 -4.41
C ASP A 273 8.23 7.80 -3.39
N VAL A 274 7.30 7.11 -2.75
CA VAL A 274 7.57 6.04 -1.79
C VAL A 274 7.13 4.72 -2.41
N PRO A 275 8.06 3.88 -2.89
CA PRO A 275 7.72 2.58 -3.45
C PRO A 275 7.26 1.62 -2.36
N LEU A 276 6.21 0.88 -2.66
CA LEU A 276 5.75 -0.24 -1.83
C LEU A 276 6.60 -1.50 -2.04
N ASP A 277 7.18 -1.66 -3.25
CA ASP A 277 7.87 -2.86 -3.74
C ASP A 277 7.13 -4.15 -3.38
N VAL A 278 5.98 -4.36 -4.02
CA VAL A 278 5.15 -5.53 -3.76
C VAL A 278 5.76 -6.73 -4.48
N ILE A 279 5.80 -7.86 -3.77
CA ILE A 279 6.23 -9.16 -4.26
C ILE A 279 5.07 -10.13 -4.02
N VAL A 280 4.54 -10.71 -5.08
CA VAL A 280 3.36 -11.60 -4.96
C VAL A 280 3.68 -12.96 -5.56
N GLU A 281 3.40 -14.00 -4.78
CA GLU A 281 3.62 -15.40 -5.17
C GLU A 281 2.30 -16.11 -5.48
N HIS A 282 2.29 -16.79 -6.62
CA HIS A 282 1.20 -17.60 -7.13
C HIS A 282 1.68 -19.04 -7.36
N GLU A 283 0.79 -20.01 -7.17
CA GLU A 283 1.06 -21.37 -7.64
C GLU A 283 0.77 -21.44 -9.15
N LEU A 284 1.70 -21.99 -9.91
CA LEU A 284 1.54 -22.24 -11.35
C LEU A 284 1.73 -23.73 -11.62
N THR A 285 0.79 -24.33 -12.34
CA THR A 285 0.76 -25.75 -12.69
C THR A 285 0.81 -25.91 -14.20
N PHE A 286 1.58 -26.88 -14.69
CA PHE A 286 1.80 -27.13 -16.11
C PHE A 286 2.22 -28.60 -16.31
N GLY A 287 1.57 -29.31 -17.24
CA GLY A 287 1.70 -30.77 -17.31
C GLY A 287 1.45 -31.42 -15.94
N ASP A 288 2.34 -32.32 -15.52
CA ASP A 288 2.32 -32.94 -14.19
C ASP A 288 3.21 -32.21 -13.15
N SER A 289 3.66 -30.99 -13.49
CA SER A 289 4.61 -30.21 -12.69
C SER A 289 3.98 -28.95 -12.11
N LYS A 290 4.62 -28.43 -11.07
CA LYS A 290 4.24 -27.16 -10.45
C LYS A 290 5.44 -26.34 -10.03
N CYS A 291 5.30 -25.02 -10.15
CA CYS A 291 6.28 -24.04 -9.72
C CYS A 291 5.60 -22.88 -8.99
N VAL A 292 6.41 -22.01 -8.40
CA VAL A 292 5.95 -20.74 -7.84
C VAL A 292 6.27 -19.65 -8.86
N MET A 293 5.23 -18.92 -9.24
CA MET A 293 5.31 -17.74 -10.09
C MET A 293 5.30 -16.52 -9.18
N THR A 294 6.39 -15.75 -9.18
CA THR A 294 6.56 -14.53 -8.37
C THR A 294 6.64 -13.32 -9.27
N TRP A 295 5.89 -12.26 -8.98
CA TRP A 295 6.07 -10.97 -9.66
C TRP A 295 6.42 -9.88 -8.66
N HIS A 296 7.25 -8.95 -9.10
CA HIS A 296 7.71 -7.80 -8.33
C HIS A 296 7.30 -6.52 -9.04
N ALA A 297 6.69 -5.59 -8.31
CA ALA A 297 6.32 -4.27 -8.84
C ALA A 297 6.63 -3.17 -7.80
N PRO A 298 7.28 -2.06 -8.20
CA PRO A 298 7.68 -1.02 -7.26
C PRO A 298 6.49 -0.25 -6.66
N MET A 299 5.40 -0.04 -7.43
CA MET A 299 4.20 0.69 -7.03
C MET A 299 4.47 1.95 -6.17
N PRO A 300 5.06 3.01 -6.73
CA PRO A 300 5.31 4.23 -5.98
C PRO A 300 4.02 4.98 -5.65
N LEU A 301 3.90 5.40 -4.39
CA LEU A 301 2.92 6.38 -3.91
C LEU A 301 3.57 7.76 -3.80
N ARG A 302 2.94 8.80 -4.37
CA ARG A 302 3.42 10.17 -4.20
C ARG A 302 3.04 10.68 -2.82
N LEU A 303 4.02 10.91 -1.95
CA LEU A 303 3.81 11.62 -0.70
C LEU A 303 4.17 13.08 -0.83
N ARG A 304 3.45 13.94 -0.12
CA ARG A 304 3.65 15.39 -0.11
C ARG A 304 3.56 15.96 1.29
N ASP A 305 4.36 16.99 1.53
CA ASP A 305 4.16 17.88 2.66
C ASP A 305 3.12 18.96 2.27
N PRO A 306 1.98 19.08 2.97
CA PRO A 306 1.00 20.13 2.71
C PRO A 306 1.47 21.53 3.15
N MET A 307 2.51 21.65 3.99
CA MET A 307 2.96 22.92 4.58
C MET A 307 3.37 23.99 3.55
N PRO A 308 4.18 23.71 2.51
CA PRO A 308 4.61 24.72 1.54
C PRO A 308 3.44 25.36 0.79
N LEU A 309 2.30 24.66 0.69
CA LEU A 309 1.10 25.15 0.02
C LEU A 309 0.34 26.20 0.87
N LEU A 310 0.59 26.28 2.18
CA LEU A 310 -0.11 27.18 3.10
C LEU A 310 0.00 28.66 2.78
N LYS A 311 1.13 29.11 2.22
CA LYS A 311 1.30 30.53 1.83
C LYS A 311 0.31 30.95 0.75
N ARG A 312 -0.14 30.01 -0.09
CA ARG A 312 -1.18 30.22 -1.10
C ARG A 312 -2.58 30.09 -0.48
N PHE A 313 -2.76 29.14 0.44
CA PHE A 313 -4.03 28.86 1.10
C PHE A 313 -4.55 29.99 2.01
N LYS A 314 -3.65 30.71 2.69
CA LYS A 314 -3.99 31.88 3.52
C LYS A 314 -4.66 33.03 2.74
N ARG A 315 -4.72 32.96 1.41
CA ARG A 315 -5.31 34.00 0.54
C ARG A 315 -6.69 33.62 -0.05
N LEU A 316 -7.23 32.44 0.25
CA LEU A 316 -8.47 31.93 -0.34
C LEU A 316 -9.74 32.22 0.49
N SER A 317 -10.87 32.25 -0.22
CA SER A 317 -12.22 32.43 0.28
C SER A 317 -12.61 31.33 1.29
N ALA A 318 -13.27 31.73 2.37
CA ALA A 318 -13.79 30.80 3.37
C ALA A 318 -14.78 29.77 2.79
N VAL A 319 -14.92 28.65 3.48
CA VAL A 319 -15.95 27.63 3.20
C VAL A 319 -17.25 28.08 3.86
N GLY A 320 -18.32 28.20 3.07
CA GLY A 320 -19.67 28.38 3.58
C GLY A 320 -20.29 27.01 3.86
N ILE A 321 -20.80 26.78 5.07
CA ILE A 321 -21.45 25.53 5.44
C ILE A 321 -22.84 25.85 5.98
N ASP A 322 -23.86 25.34 5.29
CA ASP A 322 -25.19 25.24 5.84
C ASP A 322 -25.34 23.87 6.51
N PHE A 323 -25.15 23.82 7.82
CA PHE A 323 -25.27 22.60 8.59
C PHE A 323 -26.73 22.39 8.99
N GLY A 324 -27.61 22.05 8.06
CA GLY A 324 -29.05 21.88 8.27
C GLY A 324 -29.43 20.69 9.17
N THR A 325 -30.70 20.61 9.55
CA THR A 325 -31.19 19.57 10.47
C THR A 325 -31.05 18.17 9.86
N THR A 326 -31.52 18.00 8.63
CA THR A 326 -31.54 16.72 7.90
C THR A 326 -30.37 16.55 6.94
N SER A 327 -29.79 17.65 6.49
CA SER A 327 -28.74 17.67 5.47
C SER A 327 -27.78 18.83 5.68
N THR A 328 -26.58 18.71 5.09
CA THR A 328 -25.54 19.73 5.07
C THR A 328 -25.21 20.10 3.63
N VAL A 329 -25.05 21.39 3.37
CA VAL A 329 -24.49 21.89 2.10
C VAL A 329 -23.19 22.63 2.43
N ALA A 330 -22.12 22.33 1.71
CA ALA A 330 -20.87 23.07 1.83
C ALA A 330 -20.46 23.64 0.47
N ALA A 331 -20.03 24.90 0.46
CA ALA A 331 -19.62 25.64 -0.72
C ALA A 331 -18.24 26.24 -0.52
N PHE A 332 -17.37 26.10 -1.52
CA PHE A 332 -16.01 26.65 -1.49
C PHE A 332 -15.53 27.00 -2.90
N HIS A 333 -14.47 27.80 -2.98
CA HIS A 333 -13.83 28.10 -4.26
C HIS A 333 -12.75 27.08 -4.58
N HIS A 334 -12.88 26.37 -5.69
CA HIS A 334 -11.88 25.43 -6.19
C HIS A 334 -11.46 25.80 -7.61
N LYS A 335 -10.14 25.93 -7.85
CA LYS A 335 -9.56 26.28 -9.16
C LYS A 335 -10.21 27.51 -9.83
N GLY A 336 -10.63 28.48 -9.03
CA GLY A 336 -11.25 29.73 -9.49
C GLY A 336 -12.79 29.70 -9.61
N PHE A 337 -13.43 28.55 -9.43
CA PHE A 337 -14.89 28.40 -9.54
C PHE A 337 -15.52 28.15 -8.17
N ARG A 338 -16.79 28.56 -7.99
CA ARG A 338 -17.60 28.14 -6.84
C ARG A 338 -17.97 26.67 -7.04
N SER A 339 -17.77 25.85 -6.03
CA SER A 339 -18.03 24.42 -6.03
C SER A 339 -18.86 24.05 -4.81
N LEU A 340 -19.79 23.13 -5.00
CA LEU A 340 -20.56 22.51 -3.93
C LEU A 340 -19.95 21.14 -3.59
N LEU A 341 -19.89 20.83 -2.30
CA LEU A 341 -19.37 19.57 -1.82
C LEU A 341 -20.48 18.52 -1.80
N ARG A 342 -20.14 17.32 -2.26
CA ARG A 342 -20.95 16.14 -2.08
C ARG A 342 -20.15 15.02 -1.40
N LEU A 343 -20.70 14.44 -0.36
CA LEU A 343 -20.21 13.29 0.39
C LEU A 343 -20.89 12.03 -0.15
N GLY A 344 -20.24 11.41 -1.15
CA GLY A 344 -20.71 10.19 -1.81
C GLY A 344 -21.98 10.35 -2.64
N GLY A 345 -22.67 9.23 -2.84
CA GLY A 345 -23.92 9.17 -3.62
C GLY A 345 -23.71 8.92 -5.11
N LYS A 346 -24.80 8.64 -5.82
CA LYS A 346 -24.77 8.33 -7.26
C LYS A 346 -24.46 9.60 -8.07
N THR A 347 -23.65 9.45 -9.11
CA THR A 347 -23.18 10.55 -9.98
C THR A 347 -24.29 11.30 -10.72
N ASN A 348 -25.52 10.79 -10.74
CA ASN A 348 -26.64 11.30 -11.53
C ASN A 348 -27.74 11.96 -10.67
N ASP A 349 -27.49 12.24 -9.41
CA ASP A 349 -28.45 12.93 -8.55
C ASP A 349 -28.14 14.44 -8.53
N ASP A 350 -29.12 15.27 -8.87
CA ASP A 350 -28.97 16.72 -8.98
C ASP A 350 -28.89 17.43 -7.62
N SER A 351 -29.11 16.69 -6.52
CA SER A 351 -29.01 17.23 -5.15
C SER A 351 -27.57 17.34 -4.67
N TRP A 352 -27.21 18.51 -4.13
CA TRP A 352 -25.93 18.78 -3.46
C TRP A 352 -26.04 18.71 -1.92
N GLU A 353 -27.19 18.26 -1.43
CA GLU A 353 -27.42 18.07 0.00
C GLU A 353 -26.79 16.77 0.48
N ASN A 354 -26.06 16.86 1.59
CA ASN A 354 -25.42 15.71 2.23
C ASN A 354 -26.23 15.32 3.46
N PRO A 355 -26.91 14.17 3.50
CA PRO A 355 -27.64 13.74 4.68
C PRO A 355 -26.77 13.82 5.95
N THR A 356 -27.27 14.41 7.03
CA THR A 356 -26.55 14.48 8.32
C THR A 356 -26.69 13.17 9.09
N TYR A 357 -26.25 12.07 8.48
CA TYR A 357 -26.41 10.71 8.98
C TYR A 357 -25.05 10.08 9.27
N LEU A 358 -24.97 9.30 10.35
CA LEU A 358 -23.85 8.43 10.67
C LEU A 358 -24.35 7.02 10.96
N LEU A 359 -23.82 6.00 10.28
CA LEU A 359 -23.97 4.61 10.67
C LEU A 359 -22.81 4.24 11.59
N VAL A 360 -23.10 3.82 12.81
CA VAL A 360 -22.10 3.38 13.79
C VAL A 360 -21.87 1.87 13.63
N GLU A 361 -20.70 1.51 13.11
CA GLU A 361 -20.28 0.12 12.96
C GLU A 361 -19.80 -0.46 14.30
N ASP A 362 -18.95 0.29 15.00
CA ASP A 362 -18.36 -0.09 16.30
C ASP A 362 -18.26 1.16 17.20
N HIS A 363 -19.17 1.27 18.18
CA HIS A 363 -19.24 2.46 19.02
C HIS A 363 -18.05 2.59 19.97
N GLN A 364 -17.55 1.49 20.52
CA GLN A 364 -16.44 1.50 21.47
C GLN A 364 -15.18 2.03 20.79
N ARG A 365 -14.88 1.48 19.61
CA ARG A 365 -13.75 1.94 18.80
C ARG A 365 -13.91 3.39 18.35
N LEU A 366 -15.13 3.83 18.04
CA LEU A 366 -15.40 5.24 17.72
C LEU A 366 -15.02 6.17 18.89
N TRP A 367 -15.46 5.83 20.11
CA TRP A 367 -15.14 6.62 21.29
C TRP A 367 -13.64 6.65 21.57
N ASP A 368 -12.96 5.52 21.45
CA ASP A 368 -11.51 5.43 21.69
C ASP A 368 -10.70 6.24 20.68
N GLU A 369 -10.99 6.10 19.38
CA GLU A 369 -10.29 6.85 18.32
C GLU A 369 -10.50 8.36 18.46
N MET A 370 -11.74 8.79 18.71
CA MET A 370 -12.04 10.22 18.86
C MET A 370 -11.49 10.81 20.17
N SER A 371 -11.39 10.01 21.24
CA SER A 371 -10.77 10.44 22.50
C SER A 371 -9.26 10.59 22.34
N ARG A 372 -8.59 9.66 21.64
CA ARG A 372 -7.16 9.81 21.31
C ARG A 372 -6.90 11.04 20.45
N ALA A 373 -7.81 11.35 19.52
CA ALA A 373 -7.70 12.51 18.65
C ALA A 373 -7.77 13.84 19.44
N THR A 374 -8.55 13.89 20.53
CA THR A 374 -8.56 15.07 21.42
C THR A 374 -7.26 15.31 22.18
N GLY A 375 -6.38 14.31 22.25
CA GLY A 375 -5.03 14.45 22.80
C GLY A 375 -4.04 15.18 21.89
N GLY A 376 -4.51 15.75 20.77
CA GLY A 376 -3.69 16.49 19.81
C GLY A 376 -3.34 15.72 18.54
N ARG A 377 -3.66 14.42 18.48
CA ARG A 377 -3.45 13.58 17.29
C ARG A 377 -4.51 13.88 16.23
N ARG A 378 -4.08 14.11 14.99
CA ARG A 378 -5.03 14.32 13.87
C ARG A 378 -5.25 13.04 13.08
N PHE A 379 -6.24 13.08 12.19
CA PHE A 379 -6.63 11.99 11.31
C PHE A 379 -6.90 10.65 12.01
N PRO A 380 -7.90 10.58 12.92
CA PRO A 380 -8.30 9.32 13.55
C PRO A 380 -8.70 8.26 12.50
N ASN A 381 -8.39 6.99 12.78
CA ASN A 381 -8.68 5.90 11.84
C ASN A 381 -10.10 5.38 12.06
N LEU A 382 -11.05 5.96 11.34
CA LEU A 382 -12.47 5.62 11.41
C LEU A 382 -12.92 4.59 10.36
N MET A 383 -11.98 4.00 9.60
CA MET A 383 -12.32 2.99 8.60
C MET A 383 -12.94 1.77 9.27
N ARG A 384 -14.12 1.36 8.77
CA ARG A 384 -14.96 0.29 9.35
C ARG A 384 -15.44 0.57 10.78
N VAL A 385 -15.43 1.82 11.22
CA VAL A 385 -15.94 2.27 12.53
C VAL A 385 -17.22 3.09 12.35
N VAL A 386 -17.27 3.90 11.30
CA VAL A 386 -18.43 4.73 10.96
C VAL A 386 -18.57 4.83 9.44
N LEU A 387 -19.80 4.99 8.96
CA LEU A 387 -20.11 5.50 7.62
C LEU A 387 -20.91 6.79 7.74
N ALA A 388 -20.79 7.69 6.77
CA ALA A 388 -21.47 8.98 6.81
C ALA A 388 -22.29 9.28 5.57
N SER A 389 -23.21 10.24 5.74
CA SER A 389 -23.97 10.86 4.66
C SER A 389 -24.79 9.84 3.87
N HIS A 390 -24.77 9.92 2.54
CA HIS A 390 -25.48 9.02 1.63
C HIS A 390 -25.22 7.54 1.96
N ALA A 391 -23.96 7.17 2.22
CA ALA A 391 -23.57 5.79 2.57
C ALA A 391 -24.29 5.27 3.83
N ALA A 392 -24.46 6.14 4.83
CA ALA A 392 -25.19 5.82 6.05
C ALA A 392 -26.71 5.80 5.82
N HIS A 393 -27.23 6.78 5.09
CA HIS A 393 -28.65 6.93 4.82
C HIS A 393 -29.18 5.75 3.98
N GLU A 394 -28.45 5.30 2.96
CA GLU A 394 -28.83 4.14 2.13
C GLU A 394 -28.90 2.83 2.94
N LYS A 395 -28.12 2.71 4.01
CA LYS A 395 -28.13 1.54 4.92
C LYS A 395 -29.18 1.62 6.02
N MET A 396 -29.84 2.76 6.20
CA MET A 396 -30.84 2.95 7.24
C MET A 396 -32.00 1.93 7.21
N PRO A 397 -32.55 1.51 6.05
CA PRO A 397 -33.59 0.49 6.01
C PRO A 397 -33.14 -0.88 6.55
N GLU A 398 -31.85 -1.21 6.39
CA GLU A 398 -31.28 -2.49 6.82
C GLU A 398 -30.83 -2.47 8.28
N SER A 399 -30.45 -1.30 8.80
CA SER A 399 -29.87 -1.16 10.14
C SER A 399 -30.30 0.15 10.84
N PRO A 400 -31.61 0.38 11.05
CA PRO A 400 -32.12 1.66 11.54
C PRO A 400 -31.59 2.02 12.93
N ASN A 401 -31.39 1.02 13.80
CA ASN A 401 -30.91 1.23 15.17
C ASN A 401 -29.41 1.57 15.25
N ALA A 402 -28.66 1.38 14.16
CA ALA A 402 -27.24 1.73 14.08
C ALA A 402 -27.01 3.08 13.40
N VAL A 403 -28.07 3.68 12.82
CA VAL A 403 -27.99 4.94 12.09
C VAL A 403 -28.47 6.09 12.97
N VAL A 404 -27.64 7.11 13.08
CA VAL A 404 -27.95 8.36 13.77
C VAL A 404 -28.17 9.45 12.73
N GLY A 405 -29.41 9.91 12.63
CA GLY A 405 -29.78 11.07 11.81
C GLY A 405 -29.98 12.33 12.64
N GLU A 406 -30.31 13.42 11.95
CA GLU A 406 -30.66 14.71 12.55
C GLU A 406 -29.62 15.25 13.54
N LEU A 407 -28.33 15.04 13.25
CA LEU A 407 -27.21 15.32 14.16
C LEU A 407 -27.25 16.72 14.78
N LYS A 408 -27.70 17.72 14.00
CA LYS A 408 -27.85 19.10 14.45
C LYS A 408 -28.84 19.27 15.61
N SER A 409 -29.89 18.45 15.65
CA SER A 409 -30.95 18.50 16.66
C SER A 409 -30.60 17.74 17.95
N LEU A 410 -29.61 16.84 17.90
CA LEU A 410 -29.25 15.99 19.03
C LEU A 410 -28.86 16.78 20.29
N PRO A 411 -28.11 17.89 20.23
CA PRO A 411 -27.82 18.68 21.42
C PRO A 411 -29.09 19.17 22.11
N GLU A 412 -30.07 19.69 21.37
CA GLU A 412 -31.34 20.13 21.96
C GLU A 412 -32.11 18.95 22.57
N ARG A 413 -32.22 17.84 21.84
CA ARG A 413 -32.94 16.65 22.30
C ARG A 413 -32.33 16.02 23.56
N VAL A 414 -31.02 15.87 23.60
CA VAL A 414 -30.32 15.17 24.69
C VAL A 414 -30.02 16.10 25.87
N VAL A 415 -29.59 17.34 25.60
CA VAL A 415 -29.13 18.26 26.65
C VAL A 415 -30.26 19.08 27.24
N ILE A 416 -31.26 19.46 26.44
CA ILE A 416 -32.37 20.33 26.87
C ILE A 416 -33.61 19.51 27.20
N LEU A 417 -33.97 18.55 26.34
CA LEU A 417 -35.20 17.75 26.51
C LEU A 417 -34.99 16.45 27.31
N ASP A 418 -33.75 16.13 27.70
CA ASP A 418 -33.36 14.89 28.40
C ASP A 418 -33.84 13.60 27.70
N GLN A 419 -33.90 13.65 26.36
CA GLN A 419 -34.30 12.52 25.52
C GLN A 419 -33.04 11.86 24.96
N SER A 420 -32.45 10.97 25.74
CA SER A 420 -31.28 10.17 25.33
C SER A 420 -31.72 8.95 24.51
N PRO A 421 -31.63 8.96 23.16
CA PRO A 421 -31.99 7.80 22.37
C PRO A 421 -31.03 6.63 22.65
N GLN A 422 -31.57 5.42 22.60
CA GLN A 422 -30.78 4.19 22.60
C GLN A 422 -30.52 3.76 21.15
N LEU A 423 -29.27 3.39 20.88
CA LEU A 423 -28.81 2.88 19.60
C LEU A 423 -28.12 1.54 19.81
N ARG A 424 -27.89 0.83 18.71
CA ARG A 424 -27.21 -0.45 18.70
C ARG A 424 -26.20 -0.47 17.56
N ASP A 425 -24.93 -0.73 17.88
CA ASP A 425 -23.91 -0.81 16.83
C ASP A 425 -24.11 -2.04 15.92
N ARG A 426 -23.52 -2.00 14.72
CA ARG A 426 -23.70 -3.08 13.72
C ARG A 426 -22.77 -4.28 13.98
N GLN A 427 -21.55 -4.05 14.45
CA GLN A 427 -20.52 -5.09 14.52
C GLN A 427 -20.62 -5.95 15.78
N GLN A 428 -20.72 -5.33 16.95
CA GLN A 428 -20.79 -6.01 18.25
C GLN A 428 -22.24 -6.27 18.68
N GLN A 429 -23.20 -5.64 18.01
CA GLN A 429 -24.62 -5.72 18.34
C GLN A 429 -24.89 -5.27 19.79
N ALA A 430 -24.10 -4.31 20.28
CA ALA A 430 -24.18 -3.79 21.63
C ALA A 430 -24.98 -2.48 21.67
N ASP A 431 -25.87 -2.39 22.66
CA ASP A 431 -26.70 -1.20 22.87
C ASP A 431 -25.92 -0.11 23.61
N PHE A 432 -26.14 1.15 23.25
CA PHE A 432 -25.58 2.32 23.91
C PHE A 432 -26.56 3.50 23.91
N LEU A 433 -26.52 4.31 24.96
CA LEU A 433 -27.34 5.53 25.09
C LEU A 433 -26.56 6.75 24.62
N LEU A 434 -27.20 7.66 23.89
CA LEU A 434 -26.62 8.95 23.56
C LEU A 434 -26.83 9.96 24.68
N ASP A 435 -25.81 10.12 25.52
CA ASP A 435 -25.67 11.24 26.47
C ASP A 435 -24.93 12.42 25.82
N GLU A 436 -24.84 13.55 26.53
CA GLU A 436 -24.17 14.76 26.01
C GLU A 436 -22.74 14.49 25.48
N PRO A 437 -21.85 13.77 26.19
CA PRO A 437 -20.51 13.45 25.68
C PRO A 437 -20.54 12.69 24.35
N ARG A 438 -21.41 11.68 24.20
CA ARG A 438 -21.50 10.90 22.95
C ARG A 438 -22.09 11.71 21.81
N VAL A 439 -23.08 12.56 22.08
CA VAL A 439 -23.61 13.50 21.07
C VAL A 439 -22.51 14.42 20.53
N ARG A 440 -21.69 14.98 21.41
CA ARG A 440 -20.53 15.81 21.03
C ARG A 440 -19.57 15.05 20.11
N VAL A 441 -19.25 13.80 20.44
CA VAL A 441 -18.36 12.98 19.60
C VAL A 441 -18.99 12.69 18.23
N LEU A 442 -20.30 12.44 18.13
CA LEU A 442 -20.95 12.22 16.83
C LEU A 442 -20.91 13.46 15.95
N ILE A 443 -21.18 14.65 16.51
CA ILE A 443 -21.08 15.92 15.78
C ILE A 443 -19.65 16.15 15.30
N ARG A 444 -18.68 15.96 16.19
CA ARG A 444 -17.25 16.06 15.87
C ARG A 444 -16.83 15.08 14.78
N THR A 445 -17.35 13.85 14.83
CA THR A 445 -17.08 12.80 13.84
C THR A 445 -17.59 13.21 12.46
N TYR A 446 -18.84 13.67 12.37
CA TYR A 446 -19.39 14.14 11.10
C TYR A 446 -18.61 15.35 10.56
N ALA A 447 -18.28 16.31 11.42
CA ALA A 447 -17.48 17.48 11.04
C ALA A 447 -16.05 17.10 10.59
N TYR A 448 -15.44 16.07 11.19
CA TYR A 448 -14.18 15.50 10.73
C TYR A 448 -14.28 14.91 9.33
N LEU A 449 -15.32 14.12 9.06
CA LEU A 449 -15.53 13.51 7.74
C LEU A 449 -15.83 14.56 6.67
N LEU A 450 -16.62 15.58 7.02
CA LEU A 450 -16.84 16.75 6.17
C LEU A 450 -15.51 17.48 5.89
N GLY A 451 -14.71 17.71 6.93
CA GLY A 451 -13.40 18.34 6.82
C GLY A 451 -12.42 17.56 5.95
N ARG A 452 -12.41 16.22 6.02
CA ARG A 452 -11.60 15.37 5.12
C ARG A 452 -12.00 15.55 3.67
N ALA A 453 -13.30 15.58 3.37
CA ALA A 453 -13.77 15.74 2.00
C ALA A 453 -13.51 17.15 1.45
N ILE A 454 -13.51 18.18 2.31
CA ILE A 454 -13.13 19.55 1.95
C ILE A 454 -11.62 19.67 1.73
N ASN A 455 -10.82 19.10 2.63
CA ASN A 455 -9.37 19.24 2.67
C ASN A 455 -8.72 17.92 2.25
N ARG A 456 -8.46 17.79 0.95
CA ARG A 456 -7.81 16.61 0.38
C ARG A 456 -6.62 16.98 -0.52
N PRO A 457 -5.67 16.06 -0.69
CA PRO A 457 -4.57 16.26 -1.64
C PRO A 457 -5.10 16.58 -3.05
N GLY A 458 -4.44 17.48 -3.78
CA GLY A 458 -4.93 18.03 -5.06
C GLY A 458 -5.88 19.23 -4.93
N GLN A 459 -6.31 19.57 -3.72
CA GLN A 459 -7.09 20.78 -3.42
C GLN A 459 -6.35 21.69 -2.43
N ASP A 460 -6.89 22.90 -2.26
CA ASP A 460 -6.39 23.83 -1.26
C ASP A 460 -6.83 23.40 0.16
N VAL A 461 -6.04 23.75 1.19
CA VAL A 461 -6.46 23.55 2.59
C VAL A 461 -7.16 24.81 3.07
N TYR A 462 -8.42 24.68 3.47
CA TYR A 462 -9.23 25.80 3.94
C TYR A 462 -9.08 25.99 5.44
N LEU A 463 -8.94 27.24 5.88
CA LEU A 463 -8.71 27.60 7.29
C LEU A 463 -9.85 28.42 7.90
N HIS A 464 -10.79 28.88 7.09
CA HIS A 464 -11.92 29.71 7.52
C HIS A 464 -13.24 29.07 7.10
N TYR A 465 -14.12 28.87 8.08
CA TYR A 465 -15.40 28.19 7.90
C TYR A 465 -16.52 29.04 8.51
N TRP A 466 -17.48 29.43 7.68
CA TRP A 466 -18.65 30.22 8.07
C TRP A 466 -19.89 29.35 8.05
N LEU A 467 -20.53 29.25 9.21
CA LEU A 467 -21.70 28.41 9.39
C LEU A 467 -22.97 29.24 9.51
N THR A 468 -24.06 28.70 8.95
CA THR A 468 -25.42 29.11 9.31
C THR A 468 -25.86 28.43 10.60
N HIS A 469 -26.84 29.00 11.28
CA HIS A 469 -27.48 28.35 12.42
C HIS A 469 -29.00 28.57 12.41
N PRO A 470 -29.80 27.71 13.07
CA PRO A 470 -31.22 27.92 13.21
C PRO A 470 -31.45 29.14 14.09
N ALA A 471 -32.43 29.97 13.72
CA ALA A 471 -32.79 31.16 14.51
C ALA A 471 -33.28 30.81 15.93
N LYS A 472 -33.83 29.60 16.11
CA LYS A 472 -34.42 29.13 17.38
C LYS A 472 -33.41 28.57 18.38
N PHE A 473 -32.16 28.32 17.97
CA PHE A 473 -31.17 27.73 18.86
C PHE A 473 -30.70 28.72 19.93
N ASP A 474 -30.66 28.25 21.18
CA ASP A 474 -30.14 29.01 22.30
C ASP A 474 -28.62 29.22 22.19
N LYS A 475 -28.07 30.03 23.10
CA LYS A 475 -26.64 30.34 23.09
C LYS A 475 -25.77 29.10 23.40
N ARG A 476 -26.25 28.20 24.27
CA ARG A 476 -25.53 27.01 24.69
C ARG A 476 -25.39 26.01 23.53
N THR A 477 -26.49 25.71 22.83
CA THR A 477 -26.51 24.78 21.69
C THR A 477 -25.64 25.27 20.54
N ARG A 478 -25.69 26.58 20.25
CA ARG A 478 -24.81 27.20 19.25
C ARG A 478 -23.33 27.07 19.61
N ALA A 479 -22.97 27.38 20.85
CA ALA A 479 -21.59 27.27 21.32
C ALA A 479 -21.07 25.82 21.25
N LEU A 480 -21.89 24.84 21.66
CA LEU A 480 -21.56 23.42 21.58
C LEU A 480 -21.31 23.00 20.12
N LEU A 481 -22.22 23.34 19.20
CA LEU A 481 -22.06 22.98 17.79
C LEU A 481 -20.83 23.64 17.18
N GLU A 482 -20.59 24.93 17.43
CA GLU A 482 -19.41 25.62 16.93
C GLU A 482 -18.11 24.99 17.48
N GLU A 483 -18.07 24.66 18.76
CA GLU A 483 -16.94 23.98 19.42
C GLU A 483 -16.66 22.61 18.78
N GLU A 484 -17.68 21.76 18.66
CA GLU A 484 -17.50 20.39 18.15
C GLU A 484 -17.24 20.34 16.66
N ILE A 485 -17.85 21.23 15.88
CA ILE A 485 -17.55 21.36 14.45
C ILE A 485 -16.12 21.86 14.25
N ARG A 486 -15.67 22.84 15.04
CA ARG A 486 -14.28 23.30 15.02
C ARG A 486 -13.32 22.17 15.38
N ALA A 487 -13.60 21.43 16.44
CA ALA A 487 -12.81 20.29 16.85
C ALA A 487 -12.75 19.22 15.74
N GLY A 488 -13.87 18.91 15.09
CA GLY A 488 -13.94 17.92 14.02
C GLY A 488 -13.15 18.34 12.78
N ILE A 489 -13.37 19.56 12.28
CA ILE A 489 -12.64 20.11 11.13
C ILE A 489 -11.14 20.09 11.41
N LEU A 490 -10.71 20.51 12.60
CA LEU A 490 -9.29 20.52 12.98
C LEU A 490 -8.64 19.14 12.85
N LEU A 491 -9.36 18.04 13.13
CA LEU A 491 -8.83 16.68 12.98
C LEU A 491 -8.52 16.29 11.54
N SER A 492 -9.06 16.99 10.54
CA SER A 492 -8.78 16.77 9.11
C SER A 492 -7.71 17.71 8.53
N ILE A 493 -7.20 18.66 9.33
CA ILE A 493 -6.19 19.61 8.89
C ILE A 493 -4.79 19.03 9.17
N PRO A 494 -3.82 19.10 8.24
CA PRO A 494 -2.45 18.66 8.48
C PRO A 494 -1.82 19.19 9.79
N GLU A 495 -1.17 18.33 10.57
CA GLU A 495 -0.69 18.63 11.94
C GLU A 495 0.21 19.86 12.04
N GLY A 496 0.99 20.14 11.01
CA GLY A 496 1.89 21.30 11.01
C GLY A 496 1.19 22.67 10.92
N ILE A 497 -0.14 22.71 10.73
CA ILE A 497 -0.95 23.93 10.76
C ILE A 497 -1.50 24.13 12.16
N GLY A 498 -1.20 25.26 12.79
CA GLY A 498 -1.67 25.56 14.16
C GLY A 498 -3.19 25.60 14.28
N ALA A 499 -3.73 25.14 15.41
CA ALA A 499 -5.18 25.16 15.66
C ALA A 499 -5.75 26.58 15.72
N GLU A 500 -4.94 27.55 16.09
CA GLU A 500 -5.22 28.99 16.10
C GLU A 500 -5.42 29.58 14.69
N GLU A 501 -4.89 28.92 13.65
CA GLU A 501 -5.10 29.34 12.27
C GLU A 501 -6.49 28.92 11.75
N VAL A 502 -7.10 27.90 12.37
CA VAL A 502 -8.41 27.38 11.97
C VAL A 502 -9.53 28.11 12.70
N THR A 503 -10.34 28.84 11.92
CA THR A 503 -11.48 29.60 12.40
C THR A 503 -12.78 28.97 11.91
N VAL A 504 -13.66 28.64 12.84
CA VAL A 504 -15.03 28.20 12.58
C VAL A 504 -15.94 29.14 13.33
N SER A 505 -16.92 29.74 12.66
CA SER A 505 -17.84 30.68 13.31
C SER A 505 -19.21 30.63 12.68
N MET A 506 -20.24 30.57 13.52
CA MET A 506 -21.63 30.78 13.13
C MET A 506 -21.89 32.27 12.91
N ARG A 507 -22.07 32.69 11.65
CA ARG A 507 -22.08 34.12 11.26
C ARG A 507 -23.47 34.70 11.05
N ALA A 508 -24.41 33.87 10.66
CA ALA A 508 -25.77 34.29 10.33
C ALA A 508 -26.74 33.16 10.65
N SER A 509 -27.99 33.52 10.92
CA SER A 509 -29.05 32.54 10.89
C SER A 509 -29.32 32.09 9.45
N GLU A 510 -29.83 30.88 9.26
CA GLU A 510 -30.27 30.36 7.96
C GLU A 510 -31.11 31.35 7.13
N PRO A 511 -32.18 32.00 7.67
CA PRO A 511 -32.96 32.97 6.90
C PRO A 511 -32.16 34.23 6.53
N GLU A 512 -31.25 34.69 7.39
CA GLU A 512 -30.39 35.85 7.10
C GLU A 512 -29.39 35.54 5.98
N ALA A 513 -28.76 34.36 6.02
CA ALA A 513 -27.83 33.92 4.99
C ALA A 513 -28.53 33.76 3.63
N PHE A 514 -29.72 33.15 3.62
CA PHE A 514 -30.52 33.00 2.40
C PHE A 514 -30.91 34.35 1.79
N ALA A 515 -31.37 35.30 2.63
CA ALA A 515 -31.70 36.65 2.17
C ALA A 515 -30.48 37.40 1.61
N ALA A 516 -29.32 37.27 2.25
CA ALA A 516 -28.08 37.88 1.80
C ALA A 516 -27.61 37.34 0.45
N GLU A 517 -27.67 36.02 0.23
CA GLU A 517 -27.23 35.42 -1.04
C GLU A 517 -28.14 35.82 -2.21
N ILE A 518 -29.47 35.84 -2.02
CA ILE A 518 -30.40 36.29 -3.07
C ILE A 518 -30.08 37.72 -3.52
N LEU A 519 -29.70 38.60 -2.59
CA LEU A 519 -29.31 39.98 -2.90
C LEU A 519 -27.91 40.05 -3.55
N ALA A 520 -26.99 39.16 -3.18
CA ALA A 520 -25.64 39.09 -3.73
C ALA A 520 -25.59 38.59 -5.19
N VAL A 521 -26.61 37.86 -5.65
CA VAL A 521 -26.71 37.33 -7.04
C VAL A 521 -26.97 38.43 -8.09
N LYS A 522 -27.18 39.69 -7.69
CA LYS A 522 -27.22 40.84 -8.60
C LYS A 522 -26.07 41.81 -8.34
N ASN A 523 -24.90 41.55 -8.93
CA ASN A 523 -23.92 42.55 -9.40
C ASN A 523 -22.89 41.92 -10.34
#